data_AF-A0A8R1EP17-F1
#
_entry.id   AF-A0A8R1EP17-F1
#
_cell.length_a   1.000
_cell.length_b   1.000
_cell.length_c   1.000
_cell.angle_alpha   90.00
_cell.angle_beta   90.00
_cell.angle_gamma   90.00
#
_symmetry.space_group_name_H-M   'P 1'
#
loop_
_entity.id
_entity.type
_entity.pdbx_description
1 polymer ?
#
loop_
_entity_poly.entity_id
_entity_poly.type
_entity_poly.pdbx_seq_one_letter_code
_entity_poly.pdbx_strand_id
1 'polypeptide(L)'
;MFRSIHLLIFCLCLKYATSDLLSVPSSKQELLSYFSLSAMDLHETCTGNSWLQLGSCLAELEEYDPNYKNPNIADRYNMLKLSYMIEHFAICFDISPCSAQTILSYITESIFFIIRNLYGILGDAYDCLLKSKLEVLYAGCSAEYETEQILYAQPSNREVSHRLKSIVNCVANRLQCEDNSRNEFLSAGHAGADLLSLFTEMRPRLVDALLYNVPYKSFDQALYENIQLEKN
;
A
#
# COMPACT_ATOMS: atom_id res chain seq x y z
N MET A 1 -1.09 -1.61 24.27
CA MET A 1 -0.81 -2.78 23.42
C MET A 1 -1.98 -3.16 22.51
N PHE A 2 -3.08 -2.41 22.49
CA PHE A 2 -4.30 -2.82 21.81
C PHE A 2 -5.00 -1.57 21.19
N ARG A 3 -4.29 -0.95 20.25
CA ARG A 3 -4.73 0.05 19.24
C ARG A 3 -4.43 -0.48 17.81
N SER A 4 -4.19 -1.78 17.69
CA SER A 4 -3.12 -2.43 16.94
C SER A 4 -3.65 -3.46 15.94
N ILE A 5 -4.86 -3.35 15.40
CA ILE A 5 -5.34 -4.32 14.38
C ILE A 5 -5.72 -3.62 13.08
N HIS A 6 -6.42 -2.48 13.14
CA HIS A 6 -6.61 -1.62 11.96
C HIS A 6 -5.39 -0.78 11.66
N LEU A 7 -4.85 -0.04 12.64
CA LEU A 7 -3.50 0.50 12.55
C LEU A 7 -2.48 -0.61 12.30
N LEU A 8 -2.75 -1.89 12.51
CA LEU A 8 -1.81 -2.94 12.14
C LEU A 8 -2.10 -3.51 10.77
N ILE A 9 -3.30 -3.46 10.20
CA ILE A 9 -3.50 -3.76 8.76
C ILE A 9 -3.05 -2.56 7.93
N PHE A 10 -3.38 -1.33 8.34
CA PHE A 10 -2.90 -0.09 7.75
C PHE A 10 -1.44 0.17 8.03
N CYS A 11 -0.89 -0.24 9.17
CA CYS A 11 0.55 -0.19 9.41
C CYS A 11 1.28 -1.49 9.14
N LEU A 12 0.64 -2.59 8.78
CA LEU A 12 1.28 -3.66 8.01
C LEU A 12 1.28 -3.24 6.56
N CYS A 13 0.25 -2.58 6.02
CA CYS A 13 0.32 -1.96 4.70
C CYS A 13 1.34 -0.84 4.69
N LEU A 14 1.32 0.09 5.64
CA LEU A 14 2.34 1.12 5.75
C LEU A 14 3.68 0.52 6.12
N LYS A 15 3.83 -0.52 6.94
CA LYS A 15 5.15 -1.10 7.27
C LYS A 15 5.69 -2.04 6.21
N TYR A 16 4.87 -2.85 5.54
CA TYR A 16 5.29 -3.64 4.37
C TYR A 16 5.53 -2.70 3.21
N ALA A 17 4.62 -1.77 2.93
CA ALA A 17 4.87 -0.76 1.92
C ALA A 17 6.07 0.11 2.31
N THR A 18 6.21 0.63 3.52
CA THR A 18 7.38 1.44 3.87
C THR A 18 8.64 0.60 4.00
N SER A 19 8.62 -0.62 4.53
CA SER A 19 9.84 -1.43 4.60
C SER A 19 10.22 -2.01 3.25
N ASP A 20 9.31 -2.28 2.32
CA ASP A 20 9.65 -2.78 0.98
C ASP A 20 9.81 -1.64 -0.04
N LEU A 21 9.08 -0.52 0.12
CA LEU A 21 9.07 0.65 -0.76
C LEU A 21 9.99 1.79 -0.28
N LEU A 22 10.31 1.89 1.01
CA LEU A 22 11.38 2.77 1.53
C LEU A 22 12.67 2.00 1.86
N SER A 23 12.65 0.67 1.74
CA SER A 23 13.86 -0.07 1.39
C SER A 23 13.89 -0.33 -0.12
N VAL A 24 13.34 0.59 -0.93
CA VAL A 24 13.53 0.53 -2.37
C VAL A 24 15.03 0.41 -2.59
N PRO A 25 15.44 -0.64 -3.30
CA PRO A 25 16.82 -0.85 -3.66
C PRO A 25 17.48 0.42 -4.19
N SER A 26 18.55 0.85 -3.55
CA SER A 26 19.27 2.08 -3.88
C SER A 26 20.15 1.91 -5.12
N SER A 27 20.34 0.67 -5.55
CA SER A 27 21.11 0.29 -6.72
C SER A 27 20.38 -0.74 -7.58
N LYS A 28 20.75 -0.79 -8.86
CA LYS A 28 20.28 -1.82 -9.79
C LYS A 28 20.56 -3.24 -9.26
N GLN A 29 21.74 -3.50 -8.67
CA GLN A 29 22.06 -4.82 -8.11
C GLN A 29 21.16 -5.19 -6.92
N GLU A 30 20.87 -4.25 -6.03
CA GLU A 30 19.95 -4.51 -4.91
C GLU A 30 18.54 -4.80 -5.42
N LEU A 31 18.09 -4.16 -6.51
CA LEU A 31 16.76 -4.36 -7.09
C LEU A 31 16.62 -5.76 -7.67
N LEU A 32 17.61 -6.10 -8.47
CA LEU A 32 17.74 -7.42 -9.06
C LEU A 32 17.81 -8.49 -7.97
N SER A 33 18.61 -8.29 -6.92
CA SER A 33 18.68 -9.21 -5.77
C SER A 33 17.35 -9.31 -5.02
N TYR A 34 16.69 -8.18 -4.74
CA TYR A 34 15.42 -8.09 -4.03
C TYR A 34 14.31 -8.87 -4.76
N PHE A 35 14.29 -8.79 -6.09
CA PHE A 35 13.33 -9.51 -6.93
C PHE A 35 13.82 -10.86 -7.44
N SER A 36 15.04 -11.29 -7.07
CA SER A 36 15.70 -12.49 -7.61
C SER A 36 15.79 -12.52 -9.14
N LEU A 37 16.06 -11.35 -9.75
CA LEU A 37 16.25 -11.12 -11.18
C LEU A 37 17.73 -10.93 -11.54
N SER A 38 18.05 -11.04 -12.82
CA SER A 38 19.34 -10.69 -13.41
C SER A 38 19.23 -9.44 -14.30
N ALA A 39 20.37 -8.80 -14.59
CA ALA A 39 20.41 -7.57 -15.38
C ALA A 39 19.92 -7.74 -16.83
N MET A 40 19.92 -8.99 -17.34
CA MET A 40 19.41 -9.34 -18.67
C MET A 40 17.90 -9.56 -18.70
N ASP A 41 17.27 -9.68 -17.52
CA ASP A 41 15.84 -9.96 -17.43
C ASP A 41 15.01 -8.68 -17.58
N LEU A 42 15.53 -7.52 -17.18
CA LEU A 42 14.79 -6.26 -17.23
C LEU A 42 14.61 -5.71 -18.66
N HIS A 43 13.41 -5.17 -18.92
CA HIS A 43 13.16 -4.42 -20.15
C HIS A 43 14.14 -3.25 -20.29
N GLU A 44 14.62 -2.96 -21.50
CA GLU A 44 15.66 -1.94 -21.75
C GLU A 44 15.29 -0.54 -21.23
N THR A 45 14.01 -0.14 -21.36
CA THR A 45 13.47 1.14 -20.84
C THR A 45 13.38 1.16 -19.31
N CYS A 46 13.38 -0.01 -18.69
CA CYS A 46 13.50 -0.23 -17.25
C CYS A 46 14.96 -0.51 -16.85
N THR A 47 15.94 -0.12 -17.67
CA THR A 47 17.35 -0.11 -17.27
C THR A 47 17.94 1.30 -17.36
N GLY A 48 18.91 1.62 -16.50
CA GLY A 48 19.65 2.89 -16.55
C GLY A 48 19.07 4.03 -15.68
N ASN A 49 18.86 5.20 -16.28
CA ASN A 49 18.64 6.49 -15.59
C ASN A 49 17.40 6.52 -14.69
N SER A 50 16.34 5.78 -15.05
CA SER A 50 15.11 5.69 -14.24
C SER A 50 15.35 5.20 -12.82
N TRP A 51 16.31 4.29 -12.61
CA TRP A 51 16.64 3.78 -11.28
C TRP A 51 17.61 4.68 -10.53
N LEU A 52 18.54 5.32 -11.25
CA LEU A 52 19.44 6.31 -10.65
C LEU A 52 18.65 7.50 -10.10
N GLN A 53 17.62 7.93 -10.82
CA GLN A 53 16.74 9.00 -10.37
C GLN A 53 15.95 8.59 -9.11
N LEU A 54 15.42 7.38 -9.06
CA LEU A 54 14.75 6.87 -7.86
C LEU A 54 15.70 6.75 -6.67
N GLY A 55 16.93 6.25 -6.89
CA GLY A 55 17.97 6.21 -5.87
C GLY A 55 18.32 7.60 -5.33
N SER A 56 18.42 8.60 -6.20
CA SER A 56 18.66 10.00 -5.81
C SER A 56 17.51 10.54 -4.97
N CYS A 57 16.25 10.33 -5.40
CA CYS A 57 15.09 10.77 -4.65
C CYS A 57 14.99 10.11 -3.27
N LEU A 58 15.32 8.82 -3.16
CA LEU A 58 15.38 8.15 -1.86
C LEU A 58 16.45 8.78 -0.96
N ALA A 59 17.66 9.03 -1.49
CA ALA A 59 18.73 9.65 -0.71
C ALA A 59 18.32 11.02 -0.14
N GLU A 60 17.60 11.83 -0.92
CA GLU A 60 17.04 13.10 -0.45
C GLU A 60 16.03 12.90 0.70
N LEU A 61 15.21 11.84 0.65
CA LEU A 61 14.31 11.50 1.76
C LEU A 61 15.07 11.07 3.02
N GLU A 62 16.12 10.27 2.87
CA GLU A 62 16.94 9.83 4.01
C GLU A 62 17.63 11.00 4.70
N GLU A 63 18.08 11.99 3.93
CA GLU A 63 18.67 13.22 4.45
C GLU A 63 17.63 14.07 5.18
N TYR A 64 16.40 14.14 4.66
CA TYR A 64 15.32 14.93 5.24
C TYR A 64 14.75 14.35 6.54
N ASP A 65 14.65 13.02 6.65
CA ASP A 65 14.28 12.35 7.90
C ASP A 65 14.92 10.95 8.02
N PRO A 66 16.00 10.81 8.79
CA PRO A 66 16.65 9.52 9.00
C PRO A 66 15.74 8.45 9.63
N ASN A 67 14.64 8.85 10.28
CA ASN A 67 13.72 7.93 10.96
C ASN A 67 12.51 7.54 10.10
N TYR A 68 12.43 7.99 8.85
CA TYR A 68 11.29 7.73 7.96
C TYR A 68 10.99 6.24 7.74
N LYS A 69 11.99 5.35 7.89
CA LYS A 69 11.83 3.89 7.81
C LYS A 69 11.00 3.28 8.94
N ASN A 70 10.91 3.96 10.08
CA ASN A 70 10.17 3.52 11.26
C ASN A 70 9.26 4.64 11.77
N PRO A 71 8.24 5.04 10.99
CA PRO A 71 7.39 6.15 11.38
C PRO A 71 6.60 5.78 12.64
N ASN A 72 6.47 6.74 13.55
CA ASN A 72 5.62 6.58 14.72
C ASN A 72 4.16 6.85 14.33
N ILE A 73 3.44 5.77 14.06
CA ILE A 73 2.03 5.77 13.62
C ILE A 73 1.06 6.35 14.64
N ALA A 74 1.48 6.47 15.90
CA ALA A 74 0.72 7.10 16.99
C ALA A 74 1.07 8.59 17.16
N ASP A 75 1.95 9.12 16.32
CA ASP A 75 2.31 10.54 16.29
C ASP A 75 1.77 11.15 14.99
N ARG A 76 0.72 11.97 15.12
CA ARG A 76 0.10 12.67 13.98
C ARG A 76 1.09 13.53 13.23
N TYR A 77 1.99 14.23 13.94
CA TYR A 77 2.98 15.09 13.31
C TYR A 77 3.99 14.27 12.52
N ASN A 78 4.45 13.15 13.08
CA ASN A 78 5.35 12.24 12.37
C ASN A 78 4.72 11.66 11.09
N MET A 79 3.46 11.25 11.16
CA MET A 79 2.73 10.73 9.99
C MET A 79 2.48 11.82 8.95
N LEU A 80 2.15 13.06 9.36
CA LEU A 80 2.04 14.18 8.43
C LEU A 80 3.37 14.49 7.74
N LYS A 81 4.48 14.50 8.48
CA LYS A 81 5.83 14.66 7.91
C LYS A 81 6.11 13.56 6.87
N LEU A 82 5.80 12.31 7.20
CA LEU A 82 5.91 11.19 6.26
C LEU A 82 5.04 11.39 5.01
N SER A 83 3.83 11.93 5.13
CA SER A 83 2.98 12.17 3.96
C SER A 83 3.62 13.17 2.98
N TYR A 84 4.23 14.24 3.47
CA TYR A 84 4.95 15.18 2.62
C TYR A 84 6.14 14.53 1.92
N MET A 85 6.87 13.67 2.63
CA MET A 85 7.99 12.91 2.07
C MET A 85 7.53 11.97 0.95
N ILE A 86 6.45 11.23 1.17
CA ILE A 86 5.90 10.30 0.17
C ILE A 86 5.35 11.02 -1.04
N GLU A 87 4.73 12.20 -0.85
CA GLU A 87 4.28 13.06 -1.95
C GLU A 87 5.45 13.51 -2.82
N HIS A 88 6.56 13.95 -2.21
CA HIS A 88 7.78 14.31 -2.96
C HIS A 88 8.38 13.11 -3.69
N PHE A 89 8.37 11.94 -3.05
CA PHE A 89 8.87 10.73 -3.67
C PHE A 89 8.02 10.28 -4.86
N ALA A 90 6.70 10.45 -4.79
CA ALA A 90 5.77 10.08 -5.85
C ALA A 90 6.09 10.80 -7.18
N ILE A 91 6.49 12.07 -7.10
CA ILE A 91 6.89 12.89 -8.27
C ILE A 91 8.05 12.24 -9.04
N CYS A 92 8.92 11.48 -8.35
CA CYS A 92 10.07 10.84 -8.99
C CYS A 92 9.70 9.69 -9.92
N PHE A 93 8.49 9.16 -9.84
CA PHE A 93 8.02 8.08 -10.74
C PHE A 93 7.47 8.60 -12.08
N ASP A 94 6.99 9.84 -12.13
CA ASP A 94 6.30 10.38 -13.32
C ASP A 94 7.22 10.72 -14.50
N ILE A 95 8.53 10.76 -14.26
CA ILE A 95 9.53 11.22 -15.24
C ILE A 95 10.15 10.03 -16.01
N SER A 96 9.81 8.81 -15.62
CA SER A 96 10.51 7.61 -16.10
C SER A 96 9.91 6.98 -17.35
N PRO A 97 10.74 6.57 -18.34
CA PRO A 97 10.29 5.76 -19.47
C PRO A 97 9.91 4.31 -19.11
N CYS A 98 10.16 3.87 -17.87
CA CYS A 98 9.76 2.55 -17.38
C CYS A 98 8.32 2.60 -16.85
N SER A 99 7.37 2.19 -17.68
CA SER A 99 5.94 2.10 -17.36
C SER A 99 5.66 1.23 -16.13
N ALA A 100 6.47 0.21 -15.86
CA ALA A 100 6.35 -0.62 -14.65
C ALA A 100 6.47 0.18 -13.34
N GLN A 101 7.16 1.33 -13.36
CA GLN A 101 7.26 2.21 -12.19
C GLN A 101 5.94 2.86 -11.78
N THR A 102 4.93 2.86 -12.65
CA THR A 102 3.57 3.28 -12.28
C THR A 102 2.95 2.41 -11.18
N ILE A 103 3.45 1.20 -10.95
CA ILE A 103 3.06 0.36 -9.80
C ILE A 103 3.58 0.98 -8.50
N LEU A 104 4.84 1.44 -8.48
CA LEU A 104 5.41 2.12 -7.32
C LEU A 104 4.72 3.46 -7.07
N SER A 105 4.41 4.21 -8.14
CA SER A 105 3.60 5.43 -8.06
C SER A 105 2.24 5.17 -7.41
N TYR A 106 1.49 4.17 -7.89
CA TYR A 106 0.20 3.78 -7.31
C TYR A 106 0.31 3.44 -5.82
N ILE A 107 1.37 2.73 -5.42
CA ILE A 107 1.59 2.41 -4.01
C ILE A 107 1.83 3.68 -3.20
N THR A 108 2.72 4.56 -3.65
CA THR A 108 3.00 5.83 -2.95
C THR A 108 1.79 6.73 -2.84
N GLU A 109 1.01 6.88 -3.92
CA GLU A 109 -0.21 7.69 -3.94
C GLU A 109 -1.25 7.12 -2.98
N SER A 110 -1.41 5.80 -2.94
CA SER A 110 -2.32 5.12 -2.03
C SER A 110 -1.91 5.30 -0.58
N ILE A 111 -0.61 5.21 -0.26
CA ILE A 111 -0.10 5.49 1.09
C ILE A 111 -0.36 6.94 1.48
N PHE A 112 -0.01 7.88 0.60
CA PHE A 112 -0.23 9.31 0.84
C PHE A 112 -1.72 9.59 1.09
N PHE A 113 -2.60 9.00 0.28
CA PHE A 113 -4.04 9.08 0.44
C PHE A 113 -4.51 8.55 1.80
N ILE A 114 -4.03 7.37 2.22
CA ILE A 114 -4.34 6.79 3.53
C ILE A 114 -3.91 7.74 4.65
N ILE A 115 -2.68 8.25 4.60
CA ILE A 115 -2.17 9.14 5.65
C ILE A 115 -2.98 10.44 5.68
N ARG A 116 -3.30 11.04 4.55
CA ARG A 116 -4.07 12.29 4.51
C ARG A 116 -5.50 12.13 5.01
N ASN A 117 -6.17 11.03 4.69
CA ASN A 117 -7.51 10.77 5.20
C ASN A 117 -7.49 10.49 6.71
N LEU A 118 -6.49 9.77 7.21
CA LEU A 118 -6.45 9.41 8.63
C LEU A 118 -5.87 10.51 9.53
N TYR A 119 -4.84 11.23 9.09
CA TYR A 119 -4.03 12.14 9.90
C TYR A 119 -4.02 13.59 9.41
N GLY A 120 -4.53 13.84 8.19
CA GLY A 120 -4.46 15.11 7.46
C GLY A 120 -5.13 16.29 8.15
N ILE A 121 -4.97 17.47 7.52
CA ILE A 121 -5.53 18.76 7.96
C ILE A 121 -7.06 18.83 7.72
N LEU A 122 -7.58 18.03 6.79
CA LEU A 122 -9.00 18.04 6.41
C LEU A 122 -9.88 17.16 7.30
N GLY A 123 -9.29 16.35 8.19
CA GLY A 123 -10.01 15.30 8.92
C GLY A 123 -9.65 15.20 10.40
N ASP A 124 -10.69 15.17 11.24
CA ASP A 124 -10.61 14.83 12.67
C ASP A 124 -10.67 13.31 12.93
N ALA A 125 -10.58 12.50 11.86
CA ALA A 125 -10.60 11.04 11.96
C ALA A 125 -9.59 10.52 12.97
N TYR A 126 -8.34 10.99 12.93
CA TYR A 126 -7.30 10.57 13.88
C TYR A 126 -7.75 10.64 15.34
N ASP A 127 -8.27 11.80 15.76
CA ASP A 127 -8.63 12.06 17.14
C ASP A 127 -9.86 11.23 17.56
N CYS A 128 -10.81 11.02 16.65
CA CYS A 128 -11.94 10.14 16.91
C CYS A 128 -11.51 8.66 17.00
N LEU A 129 -10.69 8.21 16.06
CA LEU A 129 -10.16 6.85 15.97
C LEU A 129 -9.33 6.50 17.22
N LEU A 130 -8.55 7.45 17.74
CA LEU A 130 -7.77 7.30 18.98
C LEU A 130 -8.64 7.07 20.24
N LYS A 131 -9.83 7.68 20.27
CA LYS A 131 -10.81 7.55 21.35
C LYS A 131 -11.70 6.33 21.17
N SER A 132 -11.78 5.82 19.94
CA SER A 132 -12.61 4.68 19.58
C SER A 132 -11.97 3.36 19.99
N LYS A 133 -12.78 2.39 20.46
CA LYS A 133 -12.35 1.01 20.74
C LYS A 133 -12.25 0.19 19.44
N LEU A 134 -11.46 0.68 18.49
CA LEU A 134 -11.37 0.17 17.12
C LEU A 134 -11.12 -1.33 17.00
N GLU A 135 -10.37 -1.91 17.93
CA GLU A 135 -10.08 -3.34 17.93
C GLU A 135 -11.27 -4.20 18.32
N VAL A 136 -12.04 -3.74 19.30
CA VAL A 136 -13.27 -4.44 19.71
C VAL A 136 -14.26 -4.40 18.55
N LEU A 137 -14.36 -3.23 17.89
CA LEU A 137 -15.16 -3.09 16.67
C LEU A 137 -14.65 -4.02 15.55
N TYR A 138 -13.35 -4.06 15.30
CA TYR A 138 -12.75 -4.96 14.30
C TYR A 138 -13.06 -6.42 14.60
N ALA A 139 -12.75 -6.87 15.80
CA ALA A 139 -12.89 -8.27 16.19
C ALA A 139 -14.36 -8.71 16.08
N GLY A 140 -15.29 -7.85 16.51
CA GLY A 140 -16.72 -8.08 16.30
C GLY A 140 -17.09 -8.19 14.83
N CYS A 141 -16.71 -7.20 14.02
CA CYS A 141 -17.01 -7.19 12.58
C CYS A 141 -16.34 -8.33 11.81
N SER A 142 -15.13 -8.74 12.17
CA SER A 142 -14.43 -9.88 11.58
C SER A 142 -15.11 -11.19 11.92
N ALA A 143 -15.51 -11.39 13.18
CA ALA A 143 -16.22 -12.59 13.61
C ALA A 143 -17.61 -12.68 12.96
N GLU A 144 -18.30 -11.55 12.82
CA GLU A 144 -19.59 -11.48 12.10
C GLU A 144 -19.43 -11.84 10.63
N TYR A 145 -18.44 -11.27 9.94
CA TYR A 145 -18.15 -11.62 8.55
C TYR A 145 -17.89 -13.13 8.39
N GLU A 146 -17.06 -13.72 9.26
CA GLU A 146 -16.78 -15.16 9.24
C GLU A 146 -18.03 -16.00 9.49
N THR A 147 -18.88 -15.56 10.42
CA THR A 147 -20.15 -16.23 10.74
C THR A 147 -21.12 -16.15 9.55
N GLU A 148 -21.21 -15.01 8.86
CA GLU A 148 -22.05 -14.84 7.66
C GLU A 148 -21.58 -15.72 6.50
N GLN A 149 -20.27 -15.82 6.26
CA GLN A 149 -19.71 -16.70 5.23
C GLN A 149 -20.11 -18.17 5.47
N ILE A 150 -20.06 -18.61 6.73
CA ILE A 150 -20.46 -19.97 7.13
C ILE A 150 -21.98 -20.17 6.99
N LEU A 151 -22.78 -19.24 7.51
CA LEU A 151 -24.24 -19.36 7.55
C LEU A 151 -24.88 -19.32 6.16
N TYR A 152 -24.37 -18.49 5.26
CA TYR A 152 -24.95 -18.30 3.92
C TYR A 152 -24.27 -19.16 2.85
N ALA A 153 -23.35 -20.06 3.23
CA ALA A 153 -22.56 -20.88 2.32
C ALA A 153 -22.01 -20.07 1.13
N GLN A 154 -21.66 -18.80 1.37
CA GLN A 154 -21.08 -17.99 0.34
C GLN A 154 -19.71 -18.58 0.03
N PRO A 155 -19.33 -18.71 -1.26
CA PRO A 155 -17.97 -19.08 -1.58
C PRO A 155 -17.08 -18.08 -0.85
N SER A 156 -16.11 -18.58 -0.07
CA SER A 156 -15.16 -17.70 0.59
C SER A 156 -14.54 -16.86 -0.52
N ASN A 157 -14.91 -15.58 -0.64
CA ASN A 157 -14.19 -14.66 -1.49
C ASN A 157 -12.81 -14.54 -0.82
N ARG A 158 -11.89 -15.40 -1.27
CA ARG A 158 -10.51 -15.48 -0.77
C ARG A 158 -9.71 -14.23 -1.12
N GLU A 159 -10.30 -13.35 -1.92
CA GLU A 159 -9.76 -12.05 -2.27
C GLU A 159 -9.65 -11.19 -1.01
N VAL A 160 -8.41 -11.00 -0.58
CA VAL A 160 -8.04 -10.32 0.68
C VAL A 160 -8.66 -8.92 0.74
N SER A 161 -8.69 -8.20 -0.39
CA SER A 161 -9.33 -6.87 -0.47
C SER A 161 -10.82 -6.92 -0.10
N HIS A 162 -11.60 -7.84 -0.67
CA HIS A 162 -13.05 -7.89 -0.45
C HIS A 162 -13.41 -8.16 1.02
N ARG A 163 -12.73 -9.13 1.64
CA ARG A 163 -12.90 -9.42 3.07
C ARG A 163 -12.61 -8.19 3.92
N LEU A 164 -11.49 -7.53 3.67
CA LEU A 164 -11.07 -6.37 4.47
C LEU A 164 -12.02 -5.18 4.30
N LYS A 165 -12.45 -4.88 3.07
CA LYS A 165 -13.43 -3.80 2.80
C LYS A 165 -14.74 -4.04 3.54
N SER A 166 -15.23 -5.29 3.56
CA SER A 166 -16.45 -5.65 4.29
C SER A 166 -16.33 -5.39 5.80
N ILE A 167 -15.19 -5.78 6.39
CA ILE A 167 -14.92 -5.54 7.81
C ILE A 167 -14.79 -4.04 8.11
N VAL A 168 -14.04 -3.31 7.28
CA VAL A 168 -13.88 -1.84 7.41
C VAL A 168 -15.24 -1.14 7.36
N ASN A 169 -16.12 -1.53 6.42
CA ASN A 169 -17.46 -0.96 6.32
C ASN A 169 -18.28 -1.21 7.60
N CYS A 170 -18.27 -2.43 8.13
CA CYS A 170 -18.92 -2.72 9.41
C CYS A 170 -18.37 -1.85 10.56
N VAL A 171 -17.05 -1.67 10.63
CA VAL A 171 -16.40 -0.84 11.66
C VAL A 171 -16.80 0.62 11.49
N ALA A 172 -16.76 1.16 10.28
CA ALA A 172 -17.16 2.53 9.98
C ALA A 172 -18.59 2.82 10.44
N ASN A 173 -19.53 1.90 10.20
CA ASN A 173 -20.92 2.03 10.63
C ASN A 173 -21.12 1.98 12.15
N ARG A 174 -20.16 1.43 12.90
CA ARG A 174 -20.20 1.33 14.37
C ARG A 174 -19.35 2.38 15.07
N LEU A 175 -18.60 3.18 14.31
CA LEU A 175 -17.82 4.26 14.85
C LEU A 175 -18.73 5.39 15.36
N GLN A 176 -18.51 5.76 16.61
CA GLN A 176 -19.13 6.92 17.26
C GLN A 176 -18.37 8.20 16.89
N CYS A 177 -18.09 8.37 15.60
CA CYS A 177 -17.46 9.55 15.01
C CYS A 177 -18.48 10.36 14.22
N GLU A 178 -18.12 11.59 13.88
CA GLU A 178 -18.86 12.37 12.88
C GLU A 178 -18.79 11.69 11.50
N ASP A 179 -19.76 12.00 10.64
CA ASP A 179 -19.86 11.42 9.30
C ASP A 179 -18.58 11.60 8.48
N ASN A 180 -17.97 12.78 8.55
CA ASN A 180 -16.71 13.06 7.84
C ASN A 180 -15.60 12.11 8.29
N SER A 181 -15.37 11.99 9.60
CA SER A 181 -14.36 11.07 10.14
C SER A 181 -14.62 9.60 9.81
N ARG A 182 -15.90 9.19 9.75
CA ARG A 182 -16.27 7.84 9.31
C ARG A 182 -15.93 7.62 7.84
N ASN A 183 -16.27 8.57 6.98
CA ASN A 183 -16.02 8.49 5.53
C ASN A 183 -14.52 8.50 5.22
N GLU A 184 -13.74 9.29 5.95
CA GLU A 184 -12.28 9.31 5.87
C GLU A 184 -11.67 7.97 6.28
N PHE A 185 -12.13 7.41 7.41
CA PHE A 185 -11.72 6.08 7.85
C PHE A 185 -12.09 5.00 6.82
N LEU A 186 -13.31 5.03 6.28
CA LEU A 186 -13.78 4.09 5.25
C LEU A 186 -12.91 4.18 3.99
N SER A 187 -12.64 5.39 3.52
CA SER A 187 -11.85 5.64 2.30
C SER A 187 -10.41 5.18 2.46
N ALA A 188 -9.75 5.59 3.55
CA ALA A 188 -8.42 5.09 3.90
C ALA A 188 -8.44 3.56 4.07
N GLY A 189 -9.53 3.05 4.62
CA GLY A 189 -9.70 1.63 4.89
C GLY A 189 -9.75 0.77 3.65
N HIS A 190 -10.49 1.22 2.65
CA HIS A 190 -10.55 0.58 1.34
C HIS A 190 -9.22 0.67 0.60
N ALA A 191 -8.56 1.83 0.62
CA ALA A 191 -7.24 1.98 0.00
C ALA A 191 -6.19 1.03 0.63
N GLY A 192 -6.20 0.86 1.95
CA GLY A 192 -5.32 -0.09 2.62
C GLY A 192 -5.65 -1.55 2.28
N ALA A 193 -6.92 -1.90 2.15
CA ALA A 193 -7.33 -3.24 1.72
C ALA A 193 -6.85 -3.57 0.29
N ASP A 194 -6.93 -2.60 -0.62
CA ASP A 194 -6.44 -2.72 -1.99
C ASP A 194 -4.92 -2.84 -2.05
N LEU A 195 -4.21 -2.02 -1.28
CA LEU A 195 -2.75 -2.15 -1.14
C LEU A 195 -2.33 -3.50 -0.59
N LEU A 196 -3.01 -4.03 0.43
CA LEU A 196 -2.66 -5.35 0.96
C LEU A 196 -2.85 -6.45 -0.08
N SER A 197 -3.98 -6.42 -0.80
CA SER A 197 -4.28 -7.37 -1.87
C SER A 197 -3.23 -7.30 -2.97
N LEU A 198 -2.85 -6.07 -3.34
CA LEU A 198 -1.74 -5.83 -4.25
C LEU A 198 -0.47 -6.51 -3.69
N PHE A 199 0.00 -6.21 -2.48
CA PHE A 199 1.22 -6.83 -1.93
C PHE A 199 1.19 -8.36 -1.88
N THR A 200 0.03 -8.97 -1.57
CA THR A 200 -0.10 -10.42 -1.53
C THR A 200 0.03 -11.08 -2.91
N GLU A 201 -0.30 -10.37 -3.98
CA GLU A 201 -0.29 -10.88 -5.36
C GLU A 201 0.85 -10.30 -6.23
N MET A 202 1.45 -9.21 -5.78
CA MET A 202 2.30 -8.35 -6.59
C MET A 202 3.72 -8.86 -6.73
N ARG A 203 4.30 -9.61 -5.79
CA ARG A 203 5.71 -10.03 -5.93
C ARG A 203 6.00 -10.76 -7.26
N PRO A 204 5.25 -11.79 -7.69
CA PRO A 204 5.47 -12.40 -9.00
C PRO A 204 5.04 -11.49 -10.17
N ARG A 205 3.95 -10.73 -10.02
CA ARG A 205 3.41 -9.90 -11.12
C ARG A 205 4.20 -8.60 -11.35
N LEU A 206 4.86 -8.06 -10.33
CA LEU A 206 5.74 -6.90 -10.42
C LEU A 206 7.04 -7.28 -11.12
N VAL A 207 7.54 -8.50 -10.90
CA VAL A 207 8.63 -9.06 -11.70
C VAL A 207 8.22 -9.04 -13.17
N ASP A 208 7.10 -9.67 -13.52
CA ASP A 208 6.64 -9.69 -14.92
C ASP A 208 6.43 -8.26 -15.48
N ALA A 209 5.86 -7.34 -14.69
CA ALA A 209 5.73 -5.94 -15.10
C ALA A 209 7.08 -5.29 -15.42
N LEU A 210 8.12 -5.56 -14.63
CA LEU A 210 9.49 -5.07 -14.85
C LEU A 210 10.17 -5.74 -16.05
N LEU A 211 9.88 -7.01 -16.33
CA LEU A 211 10.37 -7.74 -17.51
C LEU A 211 9.78 -7.19 -18.82
N TYR A 212 8.49 -6.87 -18.80
CA TYR A 212 7.72 -6.53 -20.01
C TYR A 212 7.32 -5.07 -20.11
N ASN A 213 7.74 -4.24 -19.16
CA ASN A 213 7.43 -2.82 -19.08
C ASN A 213 5.92 -2.52 -19.12
N VAL A 214 5.15 -3.22 -18.28
CA VAL A 214 3.68 -3.09 -18.23
C VAL A 214 3.27 -2.09 -17.13
N PRO A 215 2.43 -1.08 -17.42
CA PRO A 215 1.96 -0.14 -16.41
C PRO A 215 0.90 -0.74 -15.48
N TYR A 216 0.76 -0.19 -14.27
CA TYR A 216 -0.25 -0.58 -13.29
C TYR A 216 -1.67 -0.50 -13.84
N LYS A 217 -1.99 0.50 -14.67
CA LYS A 217 -3.33 0.64 -15.29
C LYS A 217 -3.68 -0.51 -16.24
N SER A 218 -2.69 -1.28 -16.68
CA SER A 218 -2.86 -2.49 -17.50
C SER A 218 -2.74 -3.77 -16.66
N PHE A 219 -2.74 -3.65 -15.32
CA PHE A 219 -2.69 -4.79 -14.42
C PHE A 219 -4.02 -5.53 -14.43
N ASP A 220 -4.12 -6.49 -15.35
CA ASP A 220 -5.18 -7.49 -15.40
C ASP A 220 -4.54 -8.86 -15.16
N GLN A 221 -5.07 -9.61 -14.19
CA GLN A 221 -4.63 -10.95 -13.88
C GLN A 221 -4.62 -11.87 -15.12
N ALA A 222 -5.60 -11.73 -16.01
CA ALA A 222 -5.70 -12.54 -17.23
C ALA A 222 -4.59 -12.23 -18.25
N LEU A 223 -4.12 -10.97 -18.31
CA LEU A 223 -3.03 -10.57 -19.19
C LEU A 223 -1.72 -11.27 -18.79
N TYR A 224 -1.42 -11.33 -17.49
CA TYR A 224 -0.19 -11.96 -16.98
C TYR A 224 -0.23 -13.48 -17.08
N GLU A 225 -1.39 -14.10 -16.85
CA GLU A 225 -1.56 -15.55 -17.04
C GLU A 225 -1.30 -15.95 -18.51
N ASN A 226 -1.72 -15.13 -19.48
CA ASN A 226 -1.44 -15.38 -20.90
C ASN A 226 0.05 -15.21 -21.27
N ILE A 227 0.73 -14.20 -20.70
CA ILE A 227 2.17 -13.99 -20.91
C ILE A 227 3.00 -15.18 -20.37
N GLN A 228 2.54 -15.85 -19.31
CA GLN A 228 3.20 -17.06 -18.79
C GLN A 228 2.92 -18.30 -19.64
N LEU A 229 1.79 -18.37 -20.34
CA LEU A 229 1.46 -19.47 -21.25
C LEU A 229 2.28 -19.43 -22.54
N GLU A 230 2.65 -18.25 -23.04
CA GLU A 230 3.52 -18.09 -24.22
C GLU A 230 4.99 -18.50 -23.97
N LYS A 231 5.36 -18.77 -22.71
CA LYS A 231 6.71 -19.24 -22.31
C LYS A 231 6.85 -20.76 -22.28
N ASN A 232 5.76 -21.52 -22.40
CA ASN A 232 5.74 -23.00 -22.40
C ASN A 232 5.51 -23.56 -23.81
#